data_AF-A0A7Y1Y8K1-F1
#
_entry.id   AF-A0A7Y1Y8K1-F1
#
_cell.length_a   1.000
_cell.length_b   1.000
_cell.length_c   1.000
_cell.angle_alpha   90.00
_cell.angle_beta   90.00
_cell.angle_gamma   90.00
#
_symmetry.space_group_name_H-M   'P 1'
#
loop_
_entity.id
_entity.type
_entity.pdbx_description
1 polymer ?
#
loop_
_entity_poly.entity_id
_entity_poly.type
_entity_poly.pdbx_seq_one_letter_code
_entity_poly.pdbx_strand_id
1 'polypeptide(L)'
;MSTDPHILHPGHAPTPFTAAEIRAGCPVGRTIRLAIQAGGASHTRVIRFVACSEDGASQESQAFTEWGETLGEPTMNWTSWAQFQEHASFPQAATSIEVEALNTPLGRLECRAYTVVDGDEVTRFWFAVPRPGMPVRVEQTVAGEVVQTTIMVDDRIS
;
A
#
# COMPACT_ATOMS: atom_id res chain seq x y z
N MET A 1 -25.40 15.86 -3.68
CA MET A 1 -23.94 15.69 -3.51
C MET A 1 -23.73 14.20 -3.28
N SER A 2 -23.03 13.51 -4.17
CA SER A 2 -22.70 12.10 -3.92
C SER A 2 -21.70 12.08 -2.77
N THR A 3 -22.11 11.65 -1.59
CA THR A 3 -21.24 11.52 -0.41
C THR A 3 -20.58 10.15 -0.42
N ASP A 4 -19.91 9.82 -1.52
CA ASP A 4 -19.14 8.57 -1.60
C ASP A 4 -17.94 8.70 -0.64
N PRO A 5 -17.86 7.90 0.45
CA PRO A 5 -16.77 7.99 1.41
C PRO A 5 -15.40 7.61 0.81
N HIS A 6 -15.37 7.05 -0.40
CA HIS A 6 -14.14 6.79 -1.14
C HIS A 6 -13.59 8.04 -1.83
N ILE A 7 -14.38 9.08 -2.07
CA ILE A 7 -13.94 10.32 -2.73
C ILE A 7 -13.65 11.39 -1.67
N LEU A 8 -12.36 11.64 -1.41
CA LEU A 8 -11.94 12.58 -0.37
C LEU A 8 -11.95 14.04 -0.81
N HIS A 9 -11.62 14.31 -2.08
CA HIS A 9 -11.54 15.66 -2.63
C HIS A 9 -12.28 15.77 -3.98
N PRO A 10 -12.82 16.94 -4.33
CA PRO A 10 -13.33 17.19 -5.67
C PRO A 10 -12.26 16.94 -6.73
N GLY A 11 -12.60 16.20 -7.79
CA GLY A 11 -11.67 15.89 -8.89
C GLY A 11 -10.66 14.78 -8.59
N HIS A 12 -10.79 14.07 -7.46
CA HIS A 12 -10.01 12.87 -7.16
C HIS A 12 -10.78 11.60 -7.52
N ALA A 13 -10.04 10.55 -7.86
CA ALA A 13 -10.56 9.21 -8.05
C ALA A 13 -10.99 8.59 -6.70
N PRO A 14 -11.94 7.63 -6.69
CA PRO A 14 -12.31 6.95 -5.46
C PRO A 14 -11.12 6.12 -4.94
N THR A 15 -10.81 6.30 -3.66
CA THR A 15 -9.84 5.49 -2.91
C THR A 15 -10.28 4.01 -2.86
N PRO A 16 -9.34 3.05 -2.83
CA PRO A 16 -9.68 1.63 -2.86
C PRO A 16 -10.46 1.18 -1.62
N PHE A 17 -10.20 1.82 -0.48
CA PHE A 17 -10.80 1.54 0.82
C PHE A 17 -11.08 2.84 1.56
N THR A 18 -12.16 2.88 2.33
CA THR A 18 -12.45 3.95 3.30
C THR A 18 -11.57 3.84 4.54
N ALA A 19 -11.44 4.92 5.31
CA ALA A 19 -10.79 4.89 6.63
C ALA A 19 -11.36 3.80 7.56
N ALA A 20 -12.68 3.56 7.52
CA ALA A 20 -13.34 2.53 8.33
C ALA A 20 -12.95 1.11 7.88
N GLU A 21 -12.88 0.87 6.57
CA GLU A 21 -12.43 -0.41 6.01
C GLU A 21 -10.95 -0.66 6.33
N ILE A 22 -10.10 0.37 6.23
CA ILE A 22 -8.68 0.28 6.61
C ILE A 22 -8.56 -0.05 8.11
N ARG A 23 -9.30 0.64 8.98
CA ARG A 23 -9.32 0.35 10.43
C ARG A 23 -9.72 -1.10 10.71
N ALA A 24 -10.74 -1.61 10.02
CA ALA A 24 -11.18 -3.00 10.17
C ALA A 24 -10.16 -4.02 9.64
N GLY A 25 -9.46 -3.70 8.56
CA GLY A 25 -8.45 -4.56 7.94
C GLY A 25 -7.05 -4.49 8.56
N CYS A 26 -6.80 -3.52 9.44
CA CYS A 26 -5.49 -3.28 10.04
C CYS A 26 -5.51 -3.36 11.58
N PRO A 27 -5.88 -4.51 12.18
CA PRO A 27 -5.87 -4.64 13.63
C PRO A 27 -4.46 -4.68 14.21
N VAL A 28 -4.35 -4.42 15.51
CA VAL A 28 -3.12 -4.68 16.28
C VAL A 28 -2.67 -6.12 16.06
N GLY A 29 -1.36 -6.33 15.92
CA GLY A 29 -0.76 -7.64 15.64
C GLY A 29 -0.68 -7.98 14.15
N ARG A 30 -1.34 -7.22 13.27
CA ARG A 30 -1.13 -7.35 11.82
C ARG A 30 0.33 -7.05 11.49
N THR A 31 0.97 -8.00 10.83
CA THR A 31 2.36 -7.92 10.34
C THR A 31 2.37 -8.13 8.84
N ILE A 32 2.91 -7.16 8.13
CA ILE A 32 3.05 -7.17 6.67
C ILE A 32 4.55 -7.27 6.35
N ARG A 33 4.92 -8.18 5.45
CA ARG A 33 6.27 -8.27 4.90
C ARG A 33 6.25 -7.90 3.42
N LEU A 34 7.16 -7.01 3.05
CA LEU A 34 7.32 -6.48 1.70
C LEU A 34 8.70 -6.86 1.17
N ALA A 35 8.75 -7.40 -0.04
CA ALA A 35 9.99 -7.43 -0.83
C ALA A 35 10.05 -6.17 -1.69
N ILE A 36 11.15 -5.44 -1.61
CA ILE A 36 11.36 -4.18 -2.33
C ILE A 36 12.60 -4.31 -3.19
N GLN A 37 12.46 -4.05 -4.49
CA GLN A 37 13.54 -3.96 -5.46
C GLN A 37 13.58 -2.54 -6.01
N ALA A 38 14.71 -1.86 -5.87
CA ALA A 38 14.91 -0.50 -6.37
C ALA A 38 16.39 -0.26 -6.68
N GLY A 39 16.68 0.40 -7.81
CA GLY A 39 18.07 0.77 -8.16
C GLY A 39 19.06 -0.41 -8.22
N GLY A 40 18.58 -1.60 -8.58
CA GLY A 40 19.38 -2.84 -8.62
C GLY A 40 19.63 -3.50 -7.26
N ALA A 41 19.17 -2.91 -6.16
CA ALA A 41 19.25 -3.49 -4.83
C ALA A 41 17.91 -4.12 -4.43
N SER A 42 17.97 -5.15 -3.57
CA SER A 42 16.79 -5.75 -2.95
C SER A 42 16.89 -5.74 -1.44
N HIS A 43 15.78 -5.48 -0.78
CA HIS A 43 15.67 -5.56 0.67
C HIS A 43 14.23 -5.94 1.06
N THR A 44 14.06 -6.38 2.30
CA THR A 44 12.75 -6.65 2.88
C THR A 44 12.37 -5.54 3.84
N ARG A 45 11.09 -5.16 3.90
CA ARG A 45 10.55 -4.30 4.96
C ARG A 45 9.43 -5.03 5.68
N VAL A 46 9.48 -5.05 7.01
CA VAL A 46 8.42 -5.58 7.87
C VAL A 46 7.73 -4.40 8.55
N ILE A 47 6.41 -4.33 8.40
CA ILE A 47 5.55 -3.33 9.05
C ILE A 47 4.65 -4.06 10.04
N ARG A 48 4.60 -3.60 11.29
CA ARG A 48 3.74 -4.15 12.35
C ARG A 48 2.84 -3.07 12.93
N PHE A 49 1.55 -3.35 13.00
CA PHE A 49 0.59 -2.54 13.73
C PHE A 49 0.71 -2.87 15.23
N VAL A 50 1.41 -2.02 15.98
CA VAL A 50 1.73 -2.27 17.40
C VAL A 50 0.70 -1.69 18.37
N ALA A 51 -0.02 -0.66 17.95
CA ALA A 51 -1.13 -0.09 18.70
C ALA A 51 -2.15 0.50 17.72
N CYS A 52 -3.44 0.41 18.04
CA CYS A 52 -4.52 0.99 17.25
C CYS A 52 -5.53 1.65 18.20
N SER A 53 -6.08 2.77 17.77
CA SER A 53 -7.18 3.46 18.44
C SER A 53 -8.33 3.68 17.45
N GLU A 54 -9.33 4.43 17.89
CA GLU A 54 -10.42 4.86 17.00
C GLU A 54 -9.95 5.82 15.91
N ASP A 55 -8.85 6.55 16.15
CA ASP A 55 -8.36 7.64 15.30
C ASP A 55 -7.24 7.21 14.36
N GLY A 56 -6.45 6.20 14.73
CA GLY A 56 -5.30 5.77 13.93
C GLY A 56 -4.56 4.56 14.48
N ALA A 57 -3.34 4.36 13.99
CA ALA A 57 -2.46 3.30 14.44
C ALA A 57 -0.99 3.74 14.53
N SER A 58 -0.28 3.10 15.47
CA SER A 58 1.18 3.10 15.53
C SER A 58 1.71 1.92 14.73
N GLN A 59 2.63 2.20 13.81
CA GLN A 59 3.33 1.20 13.02
C GLN A 59 4.82 1.19 13.36
N GLU A 60 5.34 0.01 13.69
CA GLU A 60 6.78 -0.26 13.68
C GLU A 60 7.19 -0.71 12.27
N SER A 61 8.26 -0.15 11.72
CA SER A 61 8.82 -0.55 10.44
C SER A 61 10.31 -0.85 10.57
N GLN A 62 10.71 -2.05 10.17
CA GLN A 62 12.10 -2.51 10.13
C GLN A 62 12.48 -2.98 8.73
N ALA A 63 13.61 -2.50 8.21
CA ALA A 63 14.20 -2.97 6.97
C ALA A 63 15.23 -4.08 7.24
N PHE A 64 15.38 -5.00 6.29
CA PHE A 64 16.32 -6.11 6.34
C PHE A 64 17.02 -6.30 4.99
N THR A 65 18.29 -6.69 5.02
CA THR A 65 19.04 -7.13 3.83
C THR A 65 18.41 -8.40 3.24
N GLU A 66 18.85 -8.81 2.05
CA GLU A 66 18.43 -10.10 1.46
C GLU A 66 18.84 -11.32 2.30
N TRP A 67 19.85 -11.18 3.17
CA TRP A 67 20.29 -12.22 4.12
C TRP A 67 19.55 -12.17 5.46
N GLY A 68 18.61 -11.24 5.64
CA GLY A 68 17.79 -11.12 6.84
C GLY A 68 18.44 -10.32 7.98
N GLU A 69 19.52 -9.60 7.71
CA GLU A 69 20.16 -8.71 8.69
C GLU A 69 19.44 -7.36 8.75
N THR A 70 19.34 -6.73 9.92
CA THR A 70 18.65 -5.44 10.06
C THR A 70 19.39 -4.32 9.34
N LEU A 71 18.67 -3.57 8.51
CA LEU A 71 19.12 -2.32 7.90
C LEU A 71 18.66 -1.14 8.75
N GLY A 72 19.56 -0.67 9.63
CA GLY A 72 19.28 0.42 10.56
C GLY A 72 18.32 0.06 11.69
N GLU A 73 17.99 1.05 12.50
CA GLU A 73 17.05 0.93 13.62
C GLU A 73 15.59 0.90 13.15
N PRO A 74 14.69 0.25 13.89
CA PRO A 74 13.26 0.28 13.58
C PRO A 74 12.72 1.70 13.76
N THR A 75 11.80 2.06 12.88
CA THR A 75 11.08 3.34 12.96
C THR A 75 9.68 3.12 13.51
N MET A 76 9.18 4.07 14.31
CA MET A 76 7.83 4.05 14.87
C MET A 76 7.08 5.28 14.38
N ASN A 77 5.94 5.09 13.75
CA ASN A 77 5.13 6.18 13.20
C ASN A 77 3.67 6.05 13.63
N TRP A 78 3.08 7.17 14.06
CA TRP A 78 1.63 7.29 14.23
C TRP A 78 1.01 7.82 12.94
N THR A 79 -0.12 7.26 12.51
CA THR A 79 -0.87 7.72 11.34
C THR A 79 -2.36 7.54 11.57
N SER A 80 -3.16 8.57 11.26
CA SER A 80 -4.61 8.49 11.39
C SER A 80 -5.22 7.62 10.29
N TRP A 81 -6.41 7.05 10.53
CA TRP A 81 -7.11 6.28 9.50
C TRP A 81 -7.44 7.11 8.26
N ALA A 82 -7.74 8.39 8.45
CA ALA A 82 -7.95 9.34 7.34
C ALA A 82 -6.66 9.57 6.54
N GLN A 83 -5.51 9.69 7.20
CA GLN A 83 -4.21 9.82 6.52
C GLN A 83 -3.85 8.55 5.73
N PHE A 84 -4.14 7.36 6.27
CA PHE A 84 -3.97 6.12 5.51
C PHE A 84 -4.83 6.07 4.24
N GLN A 85 -6.08 6.54 4.32
CA GLN A 85 -6.96 6.65 3.16
C GLN A 85 -6.43 7.67 2.15
N GLU A 86 -5.94 8.82 2.62
CA GLU A 86 -5.40 9.91 1.79
C GLU A 86 -4.23 9.45 0.90
N HIS A 87 -3.43 8.47 1.33
CA HIS A 87 -2.33 7.93 0.52
C HIS A 87 -2.75 7.37 -0.85
N ALA A 88 -4.03 7.03 -1.02
CA ALA A 88 -4.57 6.51 -2.29
C ALA A 88 -5.55 7.49 -2.97
N SER A 89 -5.57 8.75 -2.52
CA SER A 89 -6.41 9.83 -3.04
C SER A 89 -5.71 10.50 -4.22
N PHE A 90 -5.88 9.95 -5.42
CA PHE A 90 -5.18 10.44 -6.62
C PHE A 90 -6.06 11.33 -7.51
N PRO A 91 -5.50 12.31 -8.24
CA PRO A 91 -6.24 13.11 -9.20
C PRO A 91 -6.93 12.23 -10.25
N GLN A 92 -8.23 12.43 -10.46
CA GLN A 92 -9.04 11.63 -11.37
C GLN A 92 -8.53 11.73 -12.82
N ALA A 93 -8.10 12.92 -13.23
CA ALA A 93 -7.61 13.17 -14.60
C ALA A 93 -6.31 12.40 -14.92
N ALA A 94 -5.58 11.95 -13.90
CA ALA A 94 -4.31 11.26 -14.02
C ALA A 94 -4.39 9.76 -13.63
N THR A 95 -5.59 9.27 -13.30
CA THR A 95 -5.77 7.94 -12.71
C THR A 95 -6.72 7.09 -13.55
N SER A 96 -6.27 5.89 -13.96
CA SER A 96 -7.15 4.83 -14.43
C SER A 96 -7.28 3.72 -13.38
N ILE A 97 -8.46 3.11 -13.31
CA ILE A 97 -8.77 2.03 -12.36
C ILE A 97 -9.34 0.85 -13.14
N GLU A 98 -8.74 -0.32 -12.94
CA GLU A 98 -9.13 -1.57 -13.59
C GLU A 98 -9.26 -2.70 -12.56
N VAL A 99 -9.97 -3.76 -12.93
CA VAL A 99 -9.97 -5.02 -12.16
C VAL A 99 -8.95 -5.95 -12.78
N GLU A 100 -8.00 -6.43 -11.98
CA GLU A 100 -6.92 -7.31 -12.43
C GLU A 100 -6.75 -8.47 -11.45
N ALA A 101 -6.55 -9.68 -11.96
CA ALA A 101 -6.19 -10.83 -11.13
C ALA A 101 -4.67 -11.04 -11.15
N LEU A 102 -4.04 -10.99 -9.98
CA LEU A 102 -2.60 -11.19 -9.84
C LEU A 102 -2.28 -12.53 -9.18
N ASN A 103 -1.25 -13.20 -9.68
CA ASN A 103 -0.56 -14.25 -8.93
C ASN A 103 0.48 -13.57 -8.03
N THR A 104 0.36 -13.78 -6.72
CA THR A 104 1.25 -13.20 -5.71
C THR A 104 1.78 -14.30 -4.80
N PRO A 105 2.80 -14.03 -3.98
CA PRO A 105 3.22 -14.95 -2.91
C PRO A 105 2.09 -15.29 -1.93
N LEU A 106 1.06 -14.43 -1.83
CA LEU A 106 -0.15 -14.66 -1.03
C LEU A 106 -1.21 -15.51 -1.75
N GLY A 107 -0.92 -16.01 -2.95
CA GLY A 107 -1.85 -16.72 -3.82
C GLY A 107 -2.44 -15.82 -4.92
N ARG A 108 -3.48 -16.32 -5.60
CA ARG A 108 -4.19 -15.57 -6.64
C ARG A 108 -5.17 -14.59 -6.00
N LEU A 109 -5.02 -13.31 -6.29
CA LEU A 109 -5.81 -12.22 -5.71
C LEU A 109 -6.54 -11.43 -6.81
N GLU A 110 -7.81 -11.09 -6.57
CA GLU A 110 -8.52 -10.08 -7.35
C GLU A 110 -8.22 -8.69 -6.77
N CYS A 111 -7.70 -7.83 -7.64
CA CYS A 111 -7.21 -6.52 -7.28
C CYS A 111 -7.95 -5.43 -8.04
N ARG A 112 -8.09 -4.26 -7.40
CA ARG A 112 -8.27 -2.99 -8.10
C ARG A 112 -6.88 -2.45 -8.42
N ALA A 113 -6.56 -2.35 -9.71
CA ALA A 113 -5.31 -1.83 -10.22
C ALA A 113 -5.50 -0.34 -10.54
N TYR A 114 -4.75 0.52 -9.87
CA TYR A 114 -4.70 1.95 -10.11
C TYR A 114 -3.44 2.22 -10.93
N THR A 115 -3.57 2.92 -12.05
CA THR A 115 -2.43 3.46 -12.79
C THR A 115 -2.49 4.97 -12.68
N VAL A 116 -1.47 5.56 -12.05
CA VAL A 116 -1.36 7.00 -11.81
C VAL A 116 -0.20 7.53 -12.65
N VAL A 117 -0.46 8.56 -13.46
CA VAL A 117 0.54 9.17 -14.35
C VAL A 117 0.90 10.57 -13.85
N ASP A 118 2.19 10.83 -13.66
CA ASP A 118 2.74 12.15 -13.33
C ASP A 118 3.95 12.46 -14.22
N GLY A 119 3.72 13.21 -15.30
CA GLY A 119 4.74 13.44 -16.33
C GLY A 119 5.22 12.14 -16.97
N ASP A 120 6.51 11.85 -16.85
CA ASP A 120 7.14 10.61 -17.36
C ASP A 120 7.14 9.47 -16.32
N GLU A 121 6.60 9.71 -15.13
CA GLU A 121 6.43 8.70 -14.08
C GLU A 121 5.04 8.06 -14.18
N VAL A 122 5.03 6.73 -14.13
CA VAL A 122 3.80 5.93 -14.01
C VAL A 122 3.94 5.03 -12.81
N THR A 123 3.06 5.20 -11.83
CA THR A 123 2.99 4.30 -10.68
C THR A 123 1.71 3.48 -10.72
N ARG A 124 1.87 2.16 -10.69
CA ARG A 124 0.79 1.19 -10.62
C ARG A 124 0.67 0.63 -9.21
N PHE A 125 -0.54 0.64 -8.67
CA PHE A 125 -0.87 0.10 -7.35
C PHE A 125 -1.94 -0.98 -7.49
N TRP A 126 -1.70 -2.15 -6.91
CA TRP A 126 -2.70 -3.22 -6.89
C TRP A 126 -3.22 -3.43 -5.47
N PHE A 127 -4.48 -3.08 -5.25
CA PHE A 127 -5.16 -3.25 -3.97
C PHE A 127 -6.03 -4.51 -4.02
N ALA A 128 -5.68 -5.52 -3.23
CA ALA A 128 -6.48 -6.73 -3.13
C ALA A 128 -7.76 -6.43 -2.33
N VAL A 129 -8.92 -6.57 -2.96
CA VAL A 129 -10.24 -6.25 -2.36
C VAL A 129 -10.46 -6.89 -0.97
N PRO A 130 -10.11 -8.18 -0.73
CA PRO A 130 -10.31 -8.79 0.59
C PRO A 130 -9.29 -8.37 1.66
N ARG A 131 -8.33 -7.47 1.35
CA ARG A 131 -7.26 -7.05 2.26
C ARG A 131 -7.16 -5.51 2.35
N PRO A 132 -8.10 -4.84 3.04
CA PRO A 132 -8.03 -3.40 3.25
C PRO A 132 -6.71 -2.95 3.87
N GLY A 133 -6.19 -1.82 3.41
CA GLY A 133 -4.90 -1.28 3.81
C GLY A 133 -4.01 -0.95 2.61
N MET A 134 -2.73 -1.27 2.71
CA MET A 134 -1.75 -0.97 1.67
C MET A 134 -1.88 -1.91 0.45
N PRO A 135 -1.40 -1.51 -0.74
CA PRO A 135 -1.47 -2.36 -1.93
C PRO A 135 -0.58 -3.60 -1.78
N VAL A 136 -0.99 -4.71 -2.41
CA VAL A 136 -0.21 -5.97 -2.44
C VAL A 136 0.94 -5.93 -3.44
N ARG A 137 0.90 -4.99 -4.39
CA ARG A 137 2.01 -4.67 -5.29
C ARG A 137 2.01 -3.18 -5.62
N VAL A 138 3.20 -2.61 -5.72
CA VAL A 138 3.45 -1.29 -6.31
C VAL A 138 4.56 -1.43 -7.34
N GLU A 139 4.39 -0.81 -8.50
CA GLU A 139 5.40 -0.74 -9.54
C GLU A 139 5.52 0.69 -10.01
N GLN A 140 6.72 1.24 -9.99
CA GLN A 140 7.02 2.58 -10.48
C GLN A 140 7.89 2.47 -11.72
N THR A 141 7.43 3.11 -12.79
CA THR A 141 8.09 3.18 -14.09
C THR A 141 8.42 4.63 -14.38
N VAL A 142 9.64 4.91 -14.82
CA VAL A 142 10.08 6.26 -15.24
C VAL A 142 10.64 6.13 -16.65
N ALA A 143 10.12 6.95 -17.58
CA ALA A 143 10.53 6.93 -18.99
C ALA A 143 10.46 5.52 -19.64
N GLY A 144 9.50 4.69 -19.21
CA GLY A 144 9.28 3.33 -19.71
C GLY A 144 10.08 2.22 -19.01
N GLU A 145 10.98 2.56 -18.07
CA GLU A 145 11.80 1.60 -17.33
C GLU A 145 11.28 1.43 -15.89
N VAL A 146 11.15 0.18 -15.43
CA VAL A 146 10.74 -0.10 -14.04
C VAL A 146 11.90 0.23 -13.10
N VAL A 147 11.72 1.27 -12.27
CA VAL A 147 12.74 1.74 -11.32
C VAL A 147 12.54 1.18 -9.91
N GLN A 148 11.30 0.79 -9.57
CA GLN A 148 10.98 0.20 -8.27
C GLN A 148 9.83 -0.80 -8.38
N THR A 149 9.95 -1.91 -7.67
CA THR A 149 8.87 -2.87 -7.44
C THR A 149 8.79 -3.19 -5.95
N THR A 150 7.60 -3.09 -5.38
CA THR A 150 7.27 -3.52 -4.01
C THR A 150 6.20 -4.61 -4.09
N ILE A 151 6.43 -5.76 -3.46
CA ILE A 151 5.47 -6.88 -3.43
C ILE A 151 5.25 -7.29 -1.98
N MET A 152 3.98 -7.46 -1.60
CA MET A 152 3.61 -8.07 -0.33
C MET A 152 3.84 -9.58 -0.41
N VAL A 153 4.78 -10.06 0.40
CA VAL A 153 5.19 -11.48 0.41
C VAL A 153 4.59 -12.26 1.59
N ASP A 154 4.18 -11.57 2.65
CA ASP A 154 3.48 -12.15 3.80
C ASP A 154 2.54 -11.08 4.42
N ASP A 155 1.39 -11.52 4.91
CA ASP A 155 0.41 -10.68 5.61
C ASP A 155 -0.41 -11.54 6.56
N ARG A 156 -0.12 -11.37 7.85
CA ARG A 156 -0.63 -12.22 8.93
C ARG A 156 -1.05 -11.38 10.13
N ILE A 157 -1.96 -11.93 10.92
CA ILE A 157 -2.40 -11.38 12.20
C ILE A 157 -2.02 -12.38 13.28
N SER A 158 -1.30 -11.93 14.30
CA SER A 158 -0.80 -12.74 15.42
C SER A 158 -1.16 -12.12 16.75
#